data_AF-A0A4Q3JTM8-F1
#
_entry.id   AF-A0A4Q3JTM8-F1
#
_cell.length_a   1.000
_cell.length_b   1.000
_cell.length_c   1.000
_cell.angle_alpha   90.00
_cell.angle_beta   90.00
_cell.angle_gamma   90.00
#
_symmetry.space_group_name_H-M   'P 1'
#
loop_
_entity.id
_entity.type
_entity.pdbx_description
1 polymer ?
#
loop_
_entity_poly.entity_id
_entity_poly.type
_entity_poly.pdbx_seq_one_letter_code
_entity_poly.pdbx_strand_id
1 'polypeptide(L)'
;MRDELFDVEVDLEYSHDSQFKTLGVMFQNPLPQITLDGGIRTEVPADASSAHNWKDSFGVRLGSDVNILPGRLSLRGGAWFQSAFVDARNMHLDFVGSQRLGLTAGGTVRLGPADIQLGYGHIFFKTLDNNGDGSLYASGIGQSAVAGTPFGRSGYAVNGGKIKAKADIVSLGVVVRWP
;
A
#
# COMPACT_ATOMS: atom_id res chain seq x y z
N MET A 1 12.59 15.35 26.49
CA MET A 1 13.97 14.97 26.88
C MET A 1 14.42 15.48 28.24
N ARG A 2 13.99 16.64 28.75
CA ARG A 2 14.58 17.20 29.99
C ARG A 2 13.82 16.83 31.27
N ASP A 3 12.49 16.73 31.21
CA ASP A 3 11.67 16.60 32.43
C ASP A 3 10.79 15.33 32.48
N GLU A 4 10.49 14.72 31.32
CA GLU A 4 9.68 13.51 31.23
C GLU A 4 10.56 12.26 31.12
N LEU A 5 10.30 11.22 31.92
CA LEU A 5 11.08 9.97 31.89
C LEU A 5 10.53 8.96 30.89
N PHE A 6 9.21 8.92 30.76
CA PHE A 6 8.49 7.93 29.97
C PHE A 6 7.13 8.49 29.54
N ASP A 7 6.78 8.27 28.28
CA ASP A 7 5.46 8.56 27.72
C ASP A 7 4.92 7.34 26.95
N VAL A 8 3.60 7.34 26.74
CA VAL A 8 2.90 6.34 25.92
C VAL A 8 1.84 7.06 25.11
N GLU A 9 1.76 6.71 23.84
CA GLU A 9 0.80 7.29 22.89
C GLU A 9 0.02 6.18 22.18
N VAL A 10 -1.28 6.43 21.97
CA VAL A 10 -2.15 5.54 21.21
C VAL A 10 -2.90 6.35 20.16
N ASP A 11 -2.76 5.93 18.91
CA ASP A 11 -3.46 6.52 17.76
C ASP A 11 -4.44 5.53 17.16
N LEU A 12 -5.59 6.05 16.73
CA LEU A 12 -6.58 5.32 15.94
C LEU A 12 -6.72 6.01 14.58
N GLU A 13 -6.71 5.21 13.52
CA GLU A 13 -6.87 5.69 12.15
C GLU A 13 -8.07 4.98 11.50
N TYR A 14 -8.86 5.74 10.77
CA TYR A 14 -9.89 5.21 9.87
C TYR A 14 -9.71 5.85 8.49
N SER A 15 -9.71 5.02 7.46
CA SER A 15 -9.55 5.43 6.08
C SER A 15 -10.75 4.99 5.27
N HIS A 16 -11.44 5.97 4.67
CA HIS A 16 -12.57 5.75 3.78
C HIS A 16 -12.08 5.36 2.37
N ASP A 17 -11.33 4.26 2.30
CA ASP A 17 -10.73 3.74 1.07
C ASP A 17 -11.79 3.23 0.09
N SER A 18 -12.99 2.92 0.58
CA SER A 18 -14.07 2.40 -0.26
C SER A 18 -14.58 3.36 -1.34
N GLN A 19 -14.19 4.65 -1.31
CA GLN A 19 -14.42 5.58 -2.42
C GLN A 19 -13.64 5.17 -3.68
N PHE A 20 -12.50 4.47 -3.54
CA PHE A 20 -11.71 4.04 -4.68
C PHE A 20 -12.24 2.71 -5.24
N LYS A 21 -13.12 2.83 -6.25
CA LYS A 21 -13.71 1.67 -6.92
C LYS A 21 -12.97 1.24 -8.18
N THR A 22 -12.50 2.20 -8.96
CA THR A 22 -11.96 1.92 -10.30
C THR A 22 -10.84 2.89 -10.63
N LEU A 23 -9.75 2.36 -11.18
CA LEU A 23 -8.76 3.15 -11.89
C LEU A 23 -9.22 3.30 -13.34
N GLY A 24 -9.65 4.50 -13.72
CA GLY A 24 -10.16 4.78 -15.06
C GLY A 24 -9.03 5.07 -16.05
N VAL A 25 -8.97 4.30 -17.14
CA VAL A 25 -8.11 4.57 -18.30
C VAL A 25 -9.00 4.65 -19.52
N MET A 26 -9.24 5.86 -20.00
CA MET A 26 -10.14 6.15 -21.13
C MET A 26 -9.34 6.65 -22.32
N PHE A 27 -9.62 6.11 -23.50
CA PHE A 27 -9.01 6.56 -24.75
C PHE A 27 -10.02 7.42 -25.53
N GLN A 28 -9.56 8.59 -25.99
CA GLN A 28 -10.41 9.54 -26.71
C GLN A 28 -10.56 9.15 -28.18
N ASN A 29 -11.73 9.44 -28.75
CA ASN A 29 -11.99 9.26 -30.18
C ASN A 29 -11.27 10.34 -31.02
N PRO A 30 -10.76 9.98 -32.22
CA PRO A 30 -10.77 8.64 -32.80
C PRO A 30 -9.79 7.70 -32.10
N LEU A 31 -10.20 6.44 -31.87
CA LEU A 31 -9.34 5.45 -31.22
C LEU A 31 -8.11 5.16 -32.08
N PRO A 32 -6.90 5.12 -31.49
CA PRO A 32 -5.70 4.78 -32.24
C PRO A 32 -5.74 3.32 -32.71
N GLN A 33 -5.42 3.12 -33.99
CA GLN A 33 -5.13 1.79 -34.51
C GLN A 33 -3.70 1.39 -34.13
N ILE A 34 -3.55 0.15 -33.66
CA ILE A 34 -2.28 -0.48 -33.35
C ILE A 34 -2.07 -1.68 -34.28
N THR A 35 -0.81 -1.92 -34.64
CA THR A 35 -0.41 -3.12 -35.40
C THR A 35 0.32 -4.04 -34.44
N LEU A 36 -0.24 -5.22 -34.21
CA LEU A 36 0.39 -6.27 -33.43
C LEU A 36 1.46 -6.99 -34.26
N ASP A 37 2.36 -7.69 -33.57
CA ASP A 37 3.33 -8.55 -34.25
C ASP A 37 2.61 -9.58 -35.13
N GLY A 38 3.11 -9.78 -36.36
CA GLY A 38 2.41 -10.53 -37.41
C GLY A 38 1.46 -9.70 -38.29
N GLY A 39 1.43 -8.37 -38.16
CA GLY A 39 0.74 -7.46 -39.08
C GLY A 39 -0.77 -7.31 -38.86
N ILE A 40 -1.29 -7.85 -37.75
CA ILE A 40 -2.70 -7.73 -37.37
C ILE A 40 -2.98 -6.29 -36.95
N ARG A 41 -3.88 -5.61 -37.66
CA ARG A 41 -4.37 -4.28 -37.28
C ARG A 41 -5.58 -4.38 -36.38
N THR A 42 -5.59 -3.62 -35.30
CA THR A 42 -6.67 -3.61 -34.32
C THR A 42 -6.73 -2.25 -33.60
N GLU A 43 -7.76 -2.01 -32.81
CA GLU A 43 -7.98 -0.74 -32.11
C GLU A 43 -7.74 -0.92 -30.62
N VAL A 44 -7.18 0.10 -29.98
CA VAL A 44 -7.12 0.16 -28.52
C VAL A 44 -8.55 0.23 -27.98
N PRO A 45 -8.90 -0.51 -26.90
CA PRO A 45 -10.23 -0.43 -26.32
C PRO A 45 -10.53 1.00 -25.84
N ALA A 46 -11.75 1.49 -26.04
CA ALA A 46 -12.16 2.81 -25.57
C ALA A 46 -12.05 2.97 -24.03
N ASP A 47 -12.23 1.85 -23.31
CA ASP A 47 -12.17 1.74 -21.86
C ASP A 47 -11.22 0.60 -21.46
N ALA A 48 -10.11 0.95 -20.80
CA ALA A 48 -9.16 0.02 -20.20
C ALA A 48 -9.12 0.12 -18.66
N SER A 49 -10.22 0.56 -18.05
CA SER A 49 -10.34 0.72 -16.61
C SER A 49 -10.10 -0.59 -15.84
N SER A 50 -9.58 -0.49 -14.61
CA SER A 50 -9.40 -1.64 -13.72
C SER A 50 -10.19 -1.43 -12.44
N ALA A 51 -11.13 -2.34 -12.18
CA ALA A 51 -11.91 -2.32 -10.94
C ALA A 51 -11.02 -2.73 -9.76
N HIS A 52 -10.90 -1.88 -8.75
CA HIS A 52 -10.13 -2.11 -7.53
C HIS A 52 -11.01 -2.49 -6.35
N ASN A 53 -12.21 -1.90 -6.26
CA ASN A 53 -13.21 -2.18 -5.23
C ASN A 53 -12.63 -2.22 -3.82
N TRP A 54 -11.87 -1.18 -3.44
CA TRP A 54 -11.31 -1.12 -2.10
C TRP A 54 -12.43 -1.07 -1.06
N LYS A 55 -12.08 -1.53 0.15
CA LYS A 55 -12.89 -1.47 1.36
C LYS A 55 -12.19 -0.57 2.37
N ASP A 56 -12.97 0.02 3.26
CA ASP A 56 -12.42 0.89 4.29
C ASP A 56 -11.44 0.12 5.19
N SER A 57 -10.44 0.84 5.69
CA SER A 57 -9.46 0.28 6.62
C SER A 57 -9.43 1.04 7.94
N PHE A 58 -9.04 0.33 8.98
CA PHE A 58 -8.81 0.89 10.31
C PHE A 58 -7.41 0.50 10.79
N GLY A 59 -6.81 1.38 11.57
CA GLY A 59 -5.50 1.17 12.16
C GLY A 59 -5.46 1.57 13.62
N VAL A 60 -4.58 0.93 14.36
CA VAL A 60 -4.21 1.32 15.73
C VAL A 60 -2.70 1.32 15.84
N ARG A 61 -2.16 2.34 16.52
CA ARG A 61 -0.73 2.45 16.81
C ARG A 61 -0.55 2.66 18.30
N LEU A 62 0.46 2.00 18.86
CA LEU A 62 0.92 2.19 20.23
C LEU A 62 2.40 2.54 20.16
N GLY A 63 2.76 3.70 20.67
CA GLY A 63 4.13 4.17 20.79
C GLY A 63 4.49 4.44 22.23
N SER A 64 5.78 4.42 22.52
CA SER A 64 6.33 4.86 23.81
C SER A 64 7.73 5.40 23.63
N ASP A 65 8.04 6.46 24.35
CA ASP A 65 9.38 7.00 24.46
C ASP A 65 9.89 6.93 25.90
N VAL A 66 11.19 6.72 26.03
CA VAL A 66 11.88 6.69 27.32
C VAL A 66 13.18 7.48 27.24
N ASN A 67 13.40 8.38 28.20
CA ASN A 67 14.63 9.15 28.32
C ASN A 67 15.63 8.39 29.21
N ILE A 68 16.51 7.60 28.59
CA ILE A 68 17.54 6.81 29.29
C ILE A 68 18.57 7.72 29.97
N LEU A 69 19.02 8.77 29.27
CA LEU A 69 19.83 9.84 29.84
C LEU A 69 19.13 11.17 29.54
N PRO A 70 18.44 11.79 30.52
CA PRO A 70 17.73 13.04 30.32
C PRO A 70 18.61 14.11 29.66
N GLY A 71 18.08 14.68 28.57
CA GLY A 71 18.77 15.67 27.75
C GLY A 71 19.89 15.13 26.85
N ARG A 72 20.15 13.82 26.81
CA ARG A 72 21.22 13.21 26.01
C ARG A 72 20.81 12.01 25.16
N LEU A 73 20.03 11.09 25.71
CA LEU A 73 19.66 9.84 25.04
C LEU A 73 18.20 9.49 25.33
N SER A 74 17.42 9.31 24.28
CA SER A 74 16.07 8.76 24.34
C SER A 74 15.95 7.54 23.44
N LEU A 75 15.16 6.55 23.86
CA LEU A 75 14.76 5.41 23.04
C LEU A 75 13.27 5.47 22.79
N ARG A 76 12.85 4.94 21.65
CA ARG A 76 11.47 4.91 21.16
C ARG A 76 11.13 3.52 20.70
N GLY A 77 9.93 3.06 20.98
CA GLY A 77 9.43 1.76 20.55
C GLY A 77 7.96 1.84 20.22
N GLY A 78 7.52 1.03 19.26
CA GLY A 78 6.11 1.00 18.92
C GLY A 78 5.68 -0.24 18.16
N ALA A 79 4.38 -0.46 18.16
CA ALA A 79 3.72 -1.46 17.36
C ALA A 79 2.46 -0.87 16.76
N TRP A 80 2.10 -1.34 15.57
CA TRP A 80 0.87 -0.91 14.92
C TRP A 80 0.24 -2.02 14.12
N PHE A 81 -1.08 -1.94 13.97
CA PHE A 81 -1.90 -2.82 13.17
C PHE A 81 -2.72 -1.99 12.19
N GLN A 82 -2.88 -2.48 10.97
CA GLN A 82 -3.83 -1.94 10.00
C GLN A 82 -4.59 -3.08 9.34
N SER A 83 -5.92 -2.96 9.25
CA SER A 83 -6.75 -3.90 8.51
C SER A 83 -6.46 -3.83 7.00
N ALA A 84 -6.83 -4.89 6.27
CA ALA A 84 -6.73 -4.85 4.81
C ALA A 84 -7.72 -3.84 4.22
N PHE A 85 -7.31 -3.09 3.20
CA PHE A 85 -8.21 -2.26 2.36
C PHE A 85 -8.52 -2.93 1.00
N VAL A 86 -7.85 -4.04 0.69
CA VAL A 86 -8.10 -4.86 -0.51
C VAL A 86 -8.73 -6.20 -0.13
N ASP A 87 -9.71 -6.65 -0.92
CA ASP A 87 -10.20 -8.03 -0.91
C ASP A 87 -9.30 -8.92 -1.78
N ALA A 88 -8.98 -10.14 -1.34
CA ALA A 88 -8.13 -11.05 -2.09
C ALA A 88 -8.67 -11.37 -3.49
N ARG A 89 -9.99 -11.35 -3.70
CA ARG A 89 -10.60 -11.54 -5.02
C ARG A 89 -10.30 -10.38 -5.98
N ASN A 90 -10.09 -9.17 -5.43
CA ASN A 90 -9.74 -7.95 -6.17
C ASN A 90 -8.26 -7.56 -5.99
N MET A 91 -7.37 -8.50 -5.63
CA MET A 91 -5.96 -8.17 -5.45
C MET A 91 -5.30 -7.78 -6.78
N HIS A 92 -4.41 -6.80 -6.74
CA HIS A 92 -3.63 -6.30 -7.86
C HIS A 92 -2.14 -6.29 -7.49
N LEU A 93 -1.27 -6.25 -8.50
CA LEU A 93 0.19 -6.21 -8.29
C LEU A 93 0.71 -4.81 -7.94
N ASP A 94 -0.02 -3.77 -8.31
CA ASP A 94 0.34 -2.36 -8.09
C ASP A 94 0.23 -1.94 -6.61
N PHE A 95 -0.70 -2.54 -5.85
CA PHE A 95 -0.89 -2.24 -4.43
C PHE A 95 -1.01 -3.50 -3.57
N VAL A 96 -0.16 -3.60 -2.55
CA VAL A 96 -0.27 -4.65 -1.52
C VAL A 96 -1.19 -4.15 -0.39
N GLY A 97 -2.50 -4.18 -0.65
CA GLY A 97 -3.52 -3.68 0.29
C GLY A 97 -3.92 -4.64 1.42
N SER A 98 -2.99 -5.49 1.85
CA SER A 98 -3.26 -6.52 2.86
C SER A 98 -3.25 -5.96 4.29
N GLN A 99 -3.72 -6.80 5.21
CA GLN A 99 -3.60 -6.52 6.64
C GLN A 99 -2.13 -6.48 7.03
N ARG A 100 -1.75 -5.48 7.82
CA ARG A 100 -0.36 -5.21 8.20
C ARG A 100 -0.21 -5.15 9.71
N LEU A 101 0.92 -5.66 10.18
CA LEU A 101 1.40 -5.48 11.54
C LEU A 101 2.82 -4.93 11.43
N GLY A 102 3.12 -3.82 12.10
CA GLY A 102 4.47 -3.27 12.13
C GLY A 102 5.02 -3.17 13.54
N LEU A 103 6.32 -3.38 13.66
CA LEU A 103 7.11 -3.15 14.86
C LEU A 103 8.17 -2.11 14.55
N THR A 104 8.34 -1.13 15.43
CA THR A 104 9.33 -0.07 15.26
C THR A 104 10.16 0.10 16.53
N ALA A 105 11.42 0.46 16.35
CA ALA A 105 12.33 0.82 17.40
C ALA A 105 13.26 1.93 16.91
N GLY A 106 13.63 2.83 17.79
CA GLY A 106 14.51 3.92 17.43
C GLY A 106 15.03 4.66 18.65
N GLY A 107 15.77 5.73 18.40
CA GLY A 107 16.31 6.54 19.46
C GLY A 107 16.89 7.84 18.95
N THR A 108 17.21 8.70 19.88
CA THR A 108 17.84 9.98 19.62
C THR A 108 19.00 10.18 20.57
N VAL A 109 20.15 10.58 20.02
CA VAL A 109 21.32 11.00 20.79
C VAL A 109 21.59 12.48 20.54
N ARG A 110 21.81 13.23 21.62
CA ARG A 110 22.17 14.64 21.57
C ARG A 110 23.67 14.83 21.68
N LEU A 111 24.25 15.45 20.66
CA LEU A 111 25.66 15.82 20.59
C LEU A 111 25.77 17.34 20.41
N GLY A 112 25.86 18.06 21.53
CA GLY A 112 25.90 19.53 21.53
C GLY A 112 24.62 20.15 20.93
N PRO A 113 24.71 20.96 19.87
CA PRO A 113 23.54 21.57 19.23
C PRO A 113 22.73 20.59 18.37
N ALA A 114 23.23 19.38 18.10
CA ALA A 114 22.59 18.43 17.20
C ALA A 114 21.91 17.27 17.94
N ASP A 115 20.69 16.92 17.53
CA ASP A 115 19.99 15.68 17.88
C ASP A 115 20.02 14.74 16.67
N ILE A 116 20.73 13.62 16.80
CA ILE A 116 20.81 12.57 15.77
C ILE A 116 19.79 11.49 16.10
N GLN A 117 18.96 11.13 15.12
CA GLN A 117 17.84 10.21 15.27
C GLN A 117 18.03 9.01 14.36
N LEU A 118 17.87 7.81 14.89
CA LEU A 118 17.89 6.57 14.13
C LEU A 118 16.62 5.79 14.43
N GLY A 119 16.01 5.21 13.40
CA GLY A 119 14.83 4.35 13.53
C GLY A 119 14.92 3.17 12.59
N TYR A 120 14.35 2.05 13.04
CA TYR A 120 14.14 0.85 12.27
C TYR A 120 12.69 0.37 12.45
N GLY A 121 12.09 -0.12 11.38
CA GLY A 121 10.77 -0.72 11.40
C GLY A 121 10.70 -1.96 10.54
N HIS A 122 9.99 -2.98 11.01
CA HIS A 122 9.66 -4.16 10.24
C HIS A 122 8.14 -4.27 10.09
N ILE A 123 7.67 -4.57 8.87
CA ILE A 123 6.25 -4.69 8.55
C ILE A 123 5.97 -6.09 8.01
N PHE A 124 5.10 -6.80 8.74
CA PHE A 124 4.51 -8.06 8.35
C PHE A 124 3.23 -7.82 7.56
N PHE A 125 3.11 -8.43 6.39
CA PHE A 125 1.91 -8.41 5.59
C PHE A 125 1.23 -9.78 5.66
N LYS A 126 -0.07 -9.79 5.96
CA LYS A 126 -0.87 -11.00 5.76
C LYS A 126 -0.87 -11.34 4.27
N THR A 127 -0.68 -12.63 3.95
CA THR A 127 -0.78 -13.11 2.57
C THR A 127 -2.19 -12.85 2.05
N LEU A 128 -2.30 -12.20 0.88
CA LEU A 128 -3.54 -12.20 0.10
C LEU A 128 -3.50 -13.44 -0.78
N ASP A 129 -4.51 -14.30 -0.67
CA ASP A 129 -4.63 -15.51 -1.46
C ASP A 129 -6.10 -15.72 -1.79
N ASN A 130 -6.41 -15.83 -3.07
CA ASN A 130 -7.77 -16.13 -3.54
C ASN A 130 -7.91 -17.57 -4.05
N ASN A 131 -6.87 -18.40 -3.92
CA ASN A 131 -6.85 -19.80 -4.39
C ASN A 131 -7.24 -19.97 -5.87
N GLY A 132 -7.03 -18.93 -6.69
CA GLY A 132 -7.44 -18.90 -8.10
C GLY A 132 -8.81 -18.28 -8.37
N ASP A 133 -9.62 -17.98 -7.34
CA ASP A 133 -10.94 -17.33 -7.47
C ASP A 133 -10.80 -15.79 -7.52
N GLY A 134 -10.11 -15.31 -8.56
CA GLY A 134 -10.00 -13.89 -8.86
C GLY A 134 -11.27 -13.32 -9.49
N SER A 135 -11.51 -12.02 -9.33
CA SER A 135 -12.64 -11.30 -9.94
C SER A 135 -12.23 -10.19 -10.93
N LEU A 136 -10.95 -10.12 -11.31
CA LEU A 136 -10.44 -9.14 -12.26
C LEU A 136 -10.21 -9.78 -13.61
N TYR A 137 -10.74 -9.14 -14.66
CA TYR A 137 -10.68 -9.63 -16.02
C TYR A 137 -9.89 -8.65 -16.89
N ALA A 138 -8.97 -9.17 -17.70
CA ALA A 138 -8.14 -8.34 -18.56
C ALA A 138 -9.00 -7.63 -19.60
N SER A 139 -8.70 -6.37 -19.87
CA SER A 139 -9.21 -5.70 -21.07
C SER A 139 -8.46 -6.25 -22.29
N GLY A 140 -9.21 -6.81 -23.22
CA GLY A 140 -8.73 -7.44 -24.44
C GLY A 140 -8.84 -6.54 -25.64
N ILE A 141 -7.94 -6.76 -26.59
CA ILE A 141 -7.91 -6.08 -27.88
C ILE A 141 -8.63 -6.98 -28.89
N GLY A 142 -9.72 -6.49 -29.51
CA GLY A 142 -10.35 -7.14 -30.67
C GLY A 142 -11.07 -8.47 -30.45
N GLN A 143 -11.31 -8.94 -29.22
CA GLN A 143 -12.18 -10.11 -28.99
C GLN A 143 -13.64 -9.70 -28.91
N SER A 144 -14.46 -10.28 -29.78
CA SER A 144 -15.91 -10.39 -29.59
C SER A 144 -16.17 -10.71 -28.13
N ALA A 145 -16.92 -9.84 -27.45
CA ALA A 145 -17.44 -10.11 -26.12
C ALA A 145 -17.92 -11.56 -26.08
N VAL A 146 -17.36 -12.38 -25.17
CA VAL A 146 -17.99 -13.66 -24.86
C VAL A 146 -19.43 -13.31 -24.47
N ALA A 147 -20.43 -13.93 -25.08
CA ALA A 147 -21.82 -13.57 -24.82
C ALA A 147 -22.10 -13.57 -23.30
N GLY A 148 -22.35 -12.38 -22.73
CA GLY A 148 -22.49 -12.16 -21.29
C GLY A 148 -21.35 -11.39 -20.60
N THR A 149 -20.24 -11.07 -21.27
CA THR A 149 -19.20 -10.17 -20.71
C THR A 149 -19.30 -8.76 -21.31
N PRO A 150 -19.30 -7.69 -20.50
CA PRO A 150 -19.27 -6.32 -21.02
C PRO A 150 -17.92 -6.04 -21.68
N PHE A 151 -17.94 -5.60 -22.93
CA PHE A 151 -16.86 -4.88 -23.62
C PHE A 151 -15.46 -5.51 -23.57
N GLY A 152 -15.18 -6.48 -24.44
CA GLY A 152 -13.80 -6.88 -24.75
C GLY A 152 -12.99 -7.44 -23.58
N ARG A 153 -13.61 -7.80 -22.46
CA ARG A 153 -12.92 -8.39 -21.31
C ARG A 153 -12.69 -9.89 -21.51
N SER A 154 -11.59 -10.41 -20.96
CA SER A 154 -11.31 -11.85 -20.94
C SER A 154 -12.42 -12.63 -20.24
N GLY A 155 -12.74 -13.84 -20.70
CA GLY A 155 -13.68 -14.74 -20.02
C GLY A 155 -13.12 -15.38 -18.73
N TYR A 156 -11.83 -15.17 -18.45
CA TYR A 156 -11.13 -15.73 -17.30
C TYR A 156 -10.54 -14.61 -16.44
N ALA A 157 -10.56 -14.81 -15.12
CA ALA A 157 -9.91 -13.89 -14.21
C ALA A 157 -8.39 -13.97 -14.34
N VAL A 158 -7.72 -12.82 -14.32
CA VAL A 158 -6.27 -12.71 -14.52
C VAL A 158 -5.50 -12.49 -13.23
N ASN A 159 -6.20 -12.30 -12.11
CA ASN A 159 -5.60 -12.08 -10.80
C ASN A 159 -5.75 -13.27 -9.85
N GLY A 160 -5.92 -14.48 -10.39
CA GLY A 160 -5.88 -15.70 -9.57
C GLY A 160 -4.48 -15.93 -8.99
N GLY A 161 -4.38 -16.16 -7.68
CA GLY A 161 -3.12 -16.53 -7.02
C GLY A 161 -2.94 -15.94 -5.63
N LYS A 162 -1.68 -15.64 -5.30
CA LYS A 162 -1.29 -15.11 -3.98
C LYS A 162 -0.23 -14.00 -4.05
N ILE A 163 -0.34 -13.04 -3.15
CA ILE A 163 0.65 -11.97 -2.92
C ILE A 163 1.21 -12.09 -1.50
N LYS A 164 2.54 -12.15 -1.42
CA LYS A 164 3.30 -12.16 -0.16
C LYS A 164 4.29 -11.00 -0.15
N ALA A 165 4.32 -10.28 0.96
CA ALA A 165 5.22 -9.13 1.12
C ALA A 165 5.76 -9.06 2.56
N LYS A 166 6.88 -8.36 2.70
CA LYS A 166 7.46 -7.88 3.94
C LYS A 166 8.20 -6.59 3.62
N ALA A 167 8.31 -5.69 4.59
CA ALA A 167 9.07 -4.47 4.40
C ALA A 167 9.92 -4.15 5.62
N ASP A 168 11.09 -3.59 5.35
CA ASP A 168 12.04 -3.08 6.33
C ASP A 168 12.26 -1.60 6.04
N ILE A 169 12.17 -0.76 7.05
CA ILE A 169 12.31 0.69 6.95
C ILE A 169 13.46 1.11 7.88
N VAL A 170 14.38 1.91 7.37
CA VAL A 170 15.44 2.56 8.15
C VAL A 170 15.31 4.05 7.96
N SER A 171 15.34 4.80 9.06
CA SER A 171 15.24 6.27 9.06
C SER A 171 16.43 6.88 9.79
N LEU A 172 17.05 7.89 9.20
CA LEU A 172 18.09 8.71 9.81
C LEU A 172 17.65 10.18 9.75
N GLY A 173 17.76 10.88 10.87
CA GLY A 173 17.41 12.30 10.98
C GLY A 173 18.44 13.07 11.80
N VAL A 174 18.60 14.36 11.50
CA VAL A 174 19.41 15.28 12.31
C VAL A 174 18.63 16.57 12.51
N VAL A 175 18.49 17.00 13.76
CA VAL A 175 17.89 18.30 14.12
C VAL A 175 18.97 19.15 14.76
N VAL A 176 19.28 20.29 14.14
CA VAL A 176 20.25 21.25 14.68
C VAL A 176 19.50 22.40 15.34
N ARG A 177 19.80 22.68 16.60
CA ARG A 177 19.29 23.85 17.31
C ARG A 177 20.28 25.00 17.21
N TRP A 178 19.86 26.08 16.58
CA TRP A 178 20.55 27.37 16.62
C TRP A 178 19.92 28.26 17.70
N PRO A 179 20.72 29.07 18.42
CA PRO A 179 20.22 30.11 19.31
C PRO A 179 19.40 31.19 18.61
#